data_AF-A0A928ETL9-F1
#
_entry.id   AF-A0A928ETL9-F1
#
_cell.length_a   1.000
_cell.length_b   1.000
_cell.length_c   1.000
_cell.angle_alpha   90.00
_cell.angle_beta   90.00
_cell.angle_gamma   90.00
#
_symmetry.space_group_name_H-M   'P 1'
#
loop_
_entity.id
_entity.type
_entity.pdbx_description
1 polymer ?
#
loop_
_entity_poly.entity_id
_entity_poly.type
_entity_poly.pdbx_seq_one_letter_code
_entity_poly.pdbx_strand_id
1 'polypeptide(L)'
;MMDKITLRGILLQKRAEISREQKKTMDRDIAAGISNSPLFKNTSMLLIYAPLENEINLLPLALVARKRGIPVAFPRCDKESGTMQFYTLPEGQKLSPGAYGIPEPPEDAPLCIPDRRSLCIVPALSYDLDGNRIGYGKGYYDRYLATFPGVTVGVAYASLLLKSVPTEPHDLPVDWLFTERGVYRCKKPVHPEDKPVVRSMAPQAKTPPQKNETTSKGRQIYDRLMSGSRRLGGGKDGASKPLHAPLLLVLANFVLLLLSRLVDTRLLDRDSEYVGVILIQVLIFIIPAILYCKLRGESFAERIRLRAPRLSHIPFLLYLLVVMIAGSLLTSIITGGIRSLDGSFTLYDTFVARTGAPAETAYAILAYAFLPAVCEELTYRSILCSEYEKRGAGVAIVASALLFAMLHFSFAHFLTYLVLGALLAAAMYTTRSFLAPILLHICYNVFCLFGQPYLSAFYINAGSNEIFIFCVVVLFLLFAAFAAGEARKIYHVHAKKNISSGYTTPLPLRRLPAAFLESLLSPVFLICLAVWLITSVVNLN
;
A
#
# COMPACT_ATOMS: atom_id res chain seq x y z
N MET A 1 10.85 1.47 27.12
CA MET A 1 10.55 2.71 26.35
C MET A 1 10.10 2.25 24.98
N MET A 2 8.91 2.66 24.51
CA MET A 2 8.43 2.27 23.18
C MET A 2 9.31 2.87 22.09
N ASP A 3 9.53 2.16 20.99
CA ASP A 3 10.30 2.66 19.86
C ASP A 3 9.47 3.69 19.03
N LYS A 4 10.17 4.52 18.24
CA LYS A 4 9.54 5.59 17.45
C LYS A 4 8.53 5.06 16.42
N ILE A 5 8.67 3.85 15.89
CA ILE A 5 7.76 3.31 14.87
C ILE A 5 6.42 2.98 15.52
N THR A 6 6.46 2.26 16.65
CA THR A 6 5.27 1.93 17.43
C THR A 6 4.53 3.20 17.89
N LEU A 7 5.26 4.22 18.37
CA LEU A 7 4.65 5.50 18.76
C LEU A 7 3.95 6.21 17.59
N ARG A 8 4.50 6.18 16.38
CA ARG A 8 3.86 6.78 15.19
C ARG A 8 2.52 6.12 14.88
N GLY A 9 2.45 4.78 14.93
CA GLY A 9 1.21 4.04 14.68
C GLY A 9 0.10 4.42 15.64
N ILE A 10 0.40 4.42 16.95
CA ILE A 10 -0.56 4.80 18.00
C ILE A 10 -1.05 6.24 17.82
N LEU A 11 -0.15 7.18 17.52
CA LEU A 11 -0.51 8.59 17.34
C LEU A 11 -1.36 8.81 16.09
N LEU A 12 -1.08 8.10 14.99
CA LEU A 12 -1.89 8.16 13.77
C LEU A 12 -3.31 7.66 14.02
N GLN A 13 -3.47 6.55 14.76
CA GLN A 13 -4.78 6.03 15.14
C GLN A 13 -5.55 7.04 16.01
N LYS A 14 -4.95 7.52 17.10
CA LYS A 14 -5.58 8.51 17.98
C LYS A 14 -5.97 9.79 17.24
N ARG A 15 -5.18 10.21 16.25
CA ARG A 15 -5.49 11.37 15.41
C ARG A 15 -6.66 11.10 14.47
N ALA A 16 -6.82 9.88 13.97
CA ALA A 16 -7.94 9.47 13.12
C ALA A 16 -9.27 9.37 13.90
N GLU A 17 -9.22 9.16 15.22
CA GLU A 17 -10.38 9.15 16.11
C GLU A 17 -10.97 10.56 16.36
N ILE A 18 -10.22 11.62 16.06
CA ILE A 18 -10.69 13.01 16.22
C ILE A 18 -11.72 13.32 15.12
N SER A 19 -12.95 13.65 15.53
CA SER A 19 -14.01 14.00 14.58
C SER A 19 -13.67 15.27 13.79
N ARG A 20 -14.27 15.41 12.60
CA ARG A 20 -14.05 16.57 11.72
C ARG A 20 -14.41 17.91 12.39
N GLU A 21 -15.48 17.94 13.18
CA GLU A 21 -15.91 19.15 13.90
C GLU A 21 -14.95 19.51 15.03
N GLN A 22 -14.49 18.52 15.81
CA GLN A 22 -13.47 18.74 16.83
C GLN A 22 -12.17 19.25 16.21
N LYS A 23 -11.71 18.60 15.14
CA LYS A 23 -10.52 19.02 14.38
C LYS A 23 -10.63 20.47 13.93
N LYS A 24 -11.73 20.85 13.29
CA LYS A 24 -11.95 22.20 12.78
C LYS A 24 -11.91 23.25 13.89
N THR A 25 -12.49 22.93 15.05
CA THR A 25 -12.48 23.81 16.23
C THR A 25 -11.07 23.97 16.77
N MET A 26 -10.36 22.87 17.01
CA MET A 26 -8.99 22.88 17.55
C MET A 26 -8.00 23.57 16.60
N ASP A 27 -8.08 23.30 15.29
CA ASP A 27 -7.25 23.95 14.27
C ASP A 27 -7.42 25.48 14.29
N ARG A 28 -8.67 25.95 14.39
CA ARG A 28 -8.99 27.38 14.50
C ARG A 28 -8.40 27.98 15.77
N ASP A 29 -8.54 27.30 16.90
CA ASP A 29 -8.11 27.83 18.19
C ASP A 29 -6.57 27.88 18.27
N ILE A 30 -5.87 26.88 17.72
CA ILE A 30 -4.41 26.91 17.54
C ILE A 30 -3.99 28.07 16.63
N ALA A 31 -4.64 28.24 15.47
CA ALA A 31 -4.32 29.31 14.54
C ALA A 31 -4.53 30.70 15.17
N ALA A 32 -5.62 30.88 15.93
CA ALA A 32 -5.91 32.11 16.65
C ALA A 32 -4.84 32.39 17.71
N GLY A 33 -4.46 31.38 18.51
CA GLY A 33 -3.41 31.47 19.51
C GLY A 33 -2.08 31.92 18.90
N ILE A 34 -1.68 31.32 17.78
CA ILE A 34 -0.45 31.72 17.06
C ILE A 34 -0.58 33.17 16.57
N SER A 35 -1.68 33.55 15.90
CA SER A 35 -1.83 34.88 15.30
C SER A 35 -1.82 36.04 16.31
N ASN A 36 -2.24 35.76 17.55
CA ASN A 36 -2.30 36.72 18.65
C ASN A 36 -0.98 36.79 19.46
N SER A 37 -0.09 35.81 19.27
CA SER A 37 1.18 35.75 19.99
C SER A 37 2.16 36.85 19.56
N PRO A 38 3.07 37.28 20.46
CA PRO A 38 4.17 38.16 20.09
C PRO A 38 5.08 37.57 19.00
N LEU A 39 5.22 36.23 18.95
CA LEU A 39 6.02 35.52 17.95
C LEU A 39 5.53 35.81 16.53
N PHE A 40 4.21 35.77 16.33
CA PHE A 40 3.62 36.06 15.02
C PHE A 40 3.56 37.56 14.72
N LYS A 41 3.30 38.40 15.72
CA LYS A 41 3.22 39.87 15.53
C LYS A 41 4.55 40.49 15.13
N ASN A 42 5.67 39.94 15.60
CA ASN A 42 7.01 40.45 15.35
C ASN A 42 7.76 39.68 14.25
N THR A 43 7.10 38.75 13.56
CA THR A 43 7.76 37.93 12.53
C THR A 43 8.03 38.74 11.27
N SER A 44 9.22 38.56 10.68
CA SER A 44 9.57 39.09 9.36
C SER A 44 8.98 38.26 8.22
N MET A 45 8.77 36.95 8.46
CA MET A 45 8.29 36.00 7.46
C MET A 45 7.68 34.77 8.14
N LEU A 46 6.62 34.21 7.54
CA LEU A 46 6.00 32.97 7.98
C LEU A 46 6.41 31.81 7.06
N LEU A 47 7.09 30.81 7.60
CA LEU A 47 7.36 29.54 6.94
C LEU A 47 6.33 28.53 7.44
N ILE A 48 5.47 28.03 6.55
CA ILE A 48 4.35 27.15 6.92
C ILE A 48 4.24 25.97 5.95
N TYR A 49 3.85 24.82 6.47
CA TYR A 49 3.59 23.63 5.66
C TYR A 49 2.20 23.70 5.01
N ALA A 50 2.04 23.06 3.86
CA ALA A 50 0.72 22.78 3.32
C ALA A 50 0.20 21.48 3.95
N PRO A 51 -0.89 21.52 4.74
CA PRO A 51 -1.33 20.38 5.55
C PRO A 51 -1.90 19.26 4.68
N LEU A 52 -1.56 18.02 5.02
CA LEU A 52 -2.28 16.82 4.56
C LEU A 52 -3.66 16.74 5.23
N GLU A 53 -4.56 15.88 4.72
CA GLU A 53 -5.98 15.80 5.15
C GLU A 53 -6.16 15.69 6.67
N ASN A 54 -5.31 14.91 7.33
CA ASN A 54 -5.39 14.67 8.78
C ASN A 54 -4.49 15.61 9.60
N GLU A 55 -3.72 16.49 8.97
CA GLU A 55 -2.85 17.44 9.66
C GLU A 55 -3.60 18.65 10.23
N ILE A 56 -2.98 19.35 11.20
CA ILE A 56 -3.56 20.58 11.76
C ILE A 56 -3.58 21.62 10.63
N ASN A 57 -4.76 22.11 10.27
CA ASN A 57 -4.88 23.03 9.16
C ASN A 57 -4.61 24.47 9.60
N LEU A 58 -3.41 24.97 9.32
CA LEU A 58 -3.00 26.34 9.63
C LEU A 58 -2.93 27.25 8.39
N LEU A 59 -3.46 26.83 7.24
CA LEU A 59 -3.56 27.71 6.07
C LEU A 59 -4.32 29.03 6.33
N PRO A 60 -5.33 29.10 7.24
CA PRO A 60 -5.91 30.37 7.63
C PRO A 60 -4.88 31.38 8.19
N LEU A 61 -3.80 30.91 8.84
CA LEU A 61 -2.72 31.77 9.33
C LEU A 61 -1.95 32.42 8.18
N ALA A 62 -1.75 31.72 7.07
CA ALA A 62 -1.14 32.28 5.87
C ALA A 62 -1.96 33.43 5.28
N LEU A 63 -3.30 33.33 5.33
CA LEU A 63 -4.19 34.43 4.91
C LEU A 63 -4.05 35.66 5.82
N VAL A 64 -3.95 35.44 7.14
CA VAL A 64 -3.73 36.52 8.11
C VAL A 64 -2.36 37.18 7.92
N ALA A 65 -1.32 36.38 7.69
CA ALA A 65 0.04 36.88 7.42
C ALA A 65 0.05 37.78 6.18
N ARG A 66 -0.54 37.32 5.08
CA ARG A 66 -0.67 38.10 3.83
C ARG A 66 -1.39 39.42 4.02
N LYS A 67 -2.52 39.43 4.75
CA LYS A 67 -3.26 40.66 5.07
C LYS A 67 -2.44 41.67 5.86
N ARG A 68 -1.41 41.22 6.59
CA ARG A 68 -0.49 42.06 7.36
C ARG A 68 0.81 42.40 6.59
N GLY A 69 0.91 42.01 5.32
CA GLY A 69 2.12 42.21 4.53
C GLY A 69 3.31 41.32 4.94
N ILE A 70 3.07 40.26 5.74
CA ILE A 70 4.09 39.29 6.12
C ILE A 70 4.24 38.28 4.98
N PRO A 71 5.43 38.14 4.36
CA PRO A 71 5.67 37.13 3.34
C PRO A 71 5.44 35.72 3.88
N VAL A 72 4.86 34.85 3.04
CA VAL A 72 4.58 33.45 3.41
C VAL A 72 5.35 32.53 2.48
N ALA A 73 6.11 31.61 3.05
CA ALA A 73 6.86 30.60 2.32
C ALA A 73 6.37 29.19 2.64
N PHE A 74 6.39 28.32 1.63
CA PHE A 74 6.03 26.91 1.73
C PHE A 74 7.21 26.02 1.34
N PRO A 75 7.32 24.82 1.91
CA PRO A 75 8.42 23.92 1.62
C PRO A 75 8.26 23.26 0.24
N ARG A 76 9.38 23.04 -0.45
CA ARG A 76 9.54 22.11 -1.57
C ARG A 76 10.58 21.06 -1.18
N CYS A 77 10.23 19.79 -1.35
CA CYS A 77 11.10 18.68 -0.97
C CYS A 77 11.81 18.10 -2.19
N ASP A 78 13.14 18.02 -2.14
CA ASP A 78 13.91 17.25 -3.09
C ASP A 78 14.03 15.80 -2.61
N LYS A 79 13.46 14.88 -3.40
CA LYS A 79 13.42 13.45 -3.08
C LYS A 79 14.76 12.76 -3.30
N GLU A 80 15.62 13.27 -4.18
CA GLU A 80 16.90 12.66 -4.49
C GLU A 80 17.93 12.97 -3.40
N SER A 81 18.04 14.24 -3.00
CA SER A 81 18.93 14.66 -1.91
C SER A 81 18.33 14.46 -0.51
N GLY A 82 17.00 14.29 -0.42
CA GLY A 82 16.28 14.26 0.86
C GLY A 82 16.32 15.59 1.60
N THR A 83 16.60 16.70 0.90
CA THR A 83 16.62 18.04 1.48
C THR A 83 15.32 18.80 1.20
N MET A 84 15.11 19.91 1.91
CA MET A 84 13.93 20.74 1.78
C MET A 84 14.35 22.20 1.80
N GLN A 85 13.75 23.00 0.93
CA GLN A 85 13.91 24.45 0.90
C GLN A 85 12.54 25.12 0.92
N PHE A 86 12.46 26.32 1.47
CA PHE A 86 11.23 27.10 1.46
C PHE A 86 11.25 28.08 0.29
N TYR A 87 10.08 28.34 -0.30
CA TYR A 87 9.91 29.28 -1.40
C TYR A 87 8.75 30.22 -1.06
N THR A 88 8.97 31.52 -1.22
CA THR A 88 7.95 32.53 -0.92
C THR A 88 6.88 32.47 -2.00
N LEU A 89 5.62 32.35 -1.60
CA LEU A 89 4.50 32.29 -2.54
C LEU A 89 4.06 33.71 -2.92
N PRO A 90 4.26 34.17 -4.17
CA PRO A 90 3.91 35.52 -4.60
C PRO A 90 2.41 35.80 -4.46
N GLU A 91 2.06 37.09 -4.37
CA GLU A 91 0.67 37.54 -4.28
C GLU A 91 -0.11 37.12 -5.54
N GLY A 92 -1.34 36.62 -5.36
CA GLY A 92 -2.19 36.12 -6.46
C GLY A 92 -1.86 34.71 -6.97
N GLN A 93 -0.69 34.14 -6.65
CA GLN A 93 -0.35 32.77 -7.06
C GLN A 93 -0.91 31.71 -6.11
N LYS A 94 -1.31 30.56 -6.68
CA LYS A 94 -1.81 29.39 -5.96
C LYS A 94 -0.71 28.34 -5.82
N LEU A 95 -0.77 27.55 -4.75
CA LEU A 95 0.06 26.35 -4.62
C LEU A 95 -0.32 25.36 -5.73
N SER A 96 0.69 24.77 -6.36
CA SER A 96 0.56 23.71 -7.37
C SER A 96 0.76 22.35 -6.70
N PRO A 97 0.27 21.23 -7.26
CA PRO A 97 0.56 19.91 -6.69
C PRO A 97 2.06 19.60 -6.69
N GLY A 98 2.63 19.23 -5.55
CA GLY A 98 4.06 18.97 -5.37
C GLY A 98 4.39 17.56 -4.86
N ALA A 99 5.61 17.37 -4.33
CA ALA A 99 6.07 16.08 -3.83
C ALA A 99 5.14 15.52 -2.72
N TYR A 100 4.95 14.19 -2.72
CA TYR A 100 4.13 13.47 -1.74
C TYR A 100 2.65 13.89 -1.67
N GLY A 101 2.14 14.61 -2.69
CA GLY A 101 0.78 15.14 -2.71
C GLY A 101 0.59 16.41 -1.89
N ILE A 102 1.69 17.02 -1.43
CA ILE A 102 1.70 18.29 -0.72
C ILE A 102 1.72 19.42 -1.75
N PRO A 103 0.82 20.41 -1.68
CA PRO A 103 0.88 21.58 -2.55
C PRO A 103 2.19 22.36 -2.36
N GLU A 104 2.94 22.57 -3.44
CA GLU A 104 4.21 23.30 -3.48
C GLU A 104 4.06 24.64 -4.24
N PRO A 105 4.92 25.64 -3.94
CA PRO A 105 5.00 26.85 -4.76
C PRO A 105 5.38 26.55 -6.21
N PRO A 106 4.99 27.39 -7.19
CA PRO A 106 5.41 27.30 -8.59
C PRO A 106 6.94 27.27 -8.78
N GLU A 107 7.45 26.67 -9.85
CA GLU A 107 8.91 26.50 -10.07
C GLU A 107 9.68 27.83 -10.04
N ASP A 108 9.07 28.90 -10.53
CA ASP A 108 9.57 30.28 -10.57
C ASP A 108 9.42 31.04 -9.24
N ALA A 109 8.84 30.43 -8.21
CA ALA A 109 8.73 31.05 -6.90
C ALA A 109 10.13 31.37 -6.34
N PRO A 110 10.34 32.56 -5.76
CA PRO A 110 11.64 32.93 -5.21
C PRO A 110 12.00 32.09 -3.98
N LEU A 111 13.27 31.67 -3.91
CA LEU A 111 13.82 30.98 -2.75
C LEU A 111 13.68 31.87 -1.50
N CYS A 112 13.15 31.30 -0.42
CA CYS A 112 13.01 31.97 0.87
C CYS A 112 14.37 32.02 1.57
N ILE A 113 14.80 33.22 1.95
CA ILE A 113 15.99 33.44 2.79
C ILE A 113 15.52 33.86 4.18
N PRO A 114 15.47 32.94 5.17
CA PRO A 114 15.01 33.27 6.52
C PRO A 114 16.05 34.07 7.29
N ASP A 115 15.57 34.93 8.20
CA ASP A 115 16.35 35.68 9.17
C ASP A 115 16.01 35.29 10.62
N ARG A 116 16.64 35.94 11.61
CA ARG A 116 16.40 35.67 13.05
C ARG A 116 14.98 36.01 13.53
N ARG A 117 14.22 36.78 12.74
CA ARG A 117 12.82 37.14 13.02
C ARG A 117 11.84 36.26 12.26
N SER A 118 12.31 35.31 11.47
CA SER A 118 11.45 34.40 10.72
C SER A 118 10.82 33.35 11.63
N LEU A 119 9.56 33.03 11.40
CA LEU A 119 8.79 32.06 12.19
C LEU A 119 8.51 30.81 11.35
N CYS A 120 9.01 29.65 11.77
CA CYS A 120 8.78 28.38 11.09
C CYS A 120 7.81 27.50 11.88
N ILE A 121 6.68 27.15 11.24
CA ILE A 121 5.72 26.19 11.78
C ILE A 121 6.14 24.78 11.39
N VAL A 122 6.49 23.97 12.39
CA VAL A 122 7.01 22.61 12.21
C VAL A 122 5.88 21.59 12.42
N PRO A 123 5.49 20.80 11.41
CA PRO A 123 4.49 19.75 11.55
C PRO A 123 5.08 18.50 12.22
N ALA A 124 4.28 17.84 13.03
CA ALA A 124 4.57 16.51 13.58
C ALA A 124 3.27 15.74 13.89
N LEU A 125 3.41 14.47 14.25
CA LEU A 125 2.32 13.68 14.83
C LEU A 125 2.10 14.04 16.30
N SER A 126 3.18 14.32 17.02
CA SER A 126 3.15 14.71 18.43
C SER A 126 4.48 15.36 18.86
N TYR A 127 4.42 16.03 19.99
CA TYR A 127 5.52 16.63 20.72
C TYR A 127 5.50 16.19 22.20
N ASP A 128 6.65 16.25 22.87
CA ASP A 128 6.70 16.41 24.32
C ASP A 128 6.85 17.90 24.71
N LEU A 129 6.77 18.19 26.01
CA LEU A 129 6.85 19.58 26.51
C LEU A 129 8.26 20.18 26.41
N ASP A 130 9.28 19.36 26.18
CA ASP A 130 10.65 19.81 25.93
C ASP A 130 10.89 20.16 24.44
N GLY A 131 9.86 19.97 23.59
CA GLY A 131 9.89 20.35 22.17
C GLY A 131 10.43 19.26 21.25
N ASN A 132 10.72 18.07 21.78
CA ASN A 132 11.09 16.92 20.96
C ASN A 132 9.85 16.41 20.22
N ARG A 133 10.04 15.82 19.04
CA ARG A 133 8.94 15.54 18.13
C ARG A 133 8.97 14.15 17.52
N ILE A 134 7.78 13.59 17.31
CA ILE A 134 7.58 12.41 16.48
C ILE A 134 7.03 12.87 15.13
N GLY A 135 7.91 13.01 14.13
CA GLY A 135 7.54 13.28 12.75
C GLY A 135 7.23 12.02 11.93
N TYR A 136 7.00 12.18 10.63
CA TYR A 136 6.67 11.10 9.68
C TYR A 136 7.87 10.23 9.24
N GLY A 137 9.05 10.43 9.83
CA GLY A 137 10.20 9.53 9.68
C GLY A 137 11.10 9.76 8.45
N LYS A 138 11.01 10.92 7.80
CA LYS A 138 11.89 11.28 6.66
C LYS A 138 13.04 12.24 6.99
N GLY A 139 13.00 12.90 8.15
CA GLY A 139 14.08 13.77 8.63
C GLY A 139 14.30 15.07 7.83
N TYR A 140 13.33 15.49 7.00
CA TYR A 140 13.44 16.75 6.24
C TYR A 140 13.59 17.96 7.16
N TYR A 141 12.73 18.05 8.18
CA TYR A 141 12.80 19.14 9.16
C TYR A 141 14.06 19.09 10.01
N ASP A 142 14.57 17.91 10.41
CA ASP A 142 15.83 17.83 11.16
C ASP A 142 17.00 18.44 10.38
N ARG A 143 17.10 18.10 9.09
CA ARG A 143 18.13 18.68 8.20
C ARG A 143 17.93 20.17 7.97
N TYR A 144 16.69 20.64 7.76
CA TYR A 144 16.42 22.06 7.53
C TYR A 144 16.65 22.92 8.79
N LEU A 145 16.20 22.43 9.94
CA LEU A 145 16.30 23.15 11.22
C LEU A 145 17.74 23.29 11.70
N ALA A 146 18.65 22.41 11.29
CA ALA A 146 20.07 22.50 11.61
C ALA A 146 20.71 23.83 11.13
N THR A 147 20.16 24.45 10.08
CA THR A 147 20.66 25.70 9.51
C THR A 147 19.65 26.85 9.60
N PHE A 148 18.49 26.64 10.25
CA PHE A 148 17.43 27.65 10.31
C PHE A 148 17.72 28.68 11.42
N PRO A 149 17.81 29.99 11.09
CA PRO A 149 18.23 31.02 12.06
C PRO A 149 17.09 31.60 12.90
N GLY A 150 15.83 31.29 12.55
CA GLY A 150 14.63 31.90 13.14
C GLY A 150 14.07 31.15 14.33
N VAL A 151 12.81 31.46 14.66
CA VAL A 151 12.06 30.82 15.75
C VAL A 151 11.22 29.67 15.21
N THR A 152 11.26 28.53 15.89
CA THR A 152 10.52 27.33 15.52
C THR A 152 9.30 27.12 16.42
N VAL A 153 8.16 26.82 15.82
CA VAL A 153 6.89 26.55 16.52
C VAL A 153 6.37 25.18 16.12
N GLY A 154 6.32 24.27 17.08
CA GLY A 154 5.58 23.01 16.96
C GLY A 154 4.10 23.21 17.21
N VAL A 155 3.28 22.38 16.57
CA VAL A 155 1.82 22.38 16.75
C VAL A 155 1.32 20.95 16.95
N ALA A 156 0.50 20.75 17.99
CA ALA A 156 -0.12 19.47 18.28
C ALA A 156 -1.46 19.66 19.00
N TYR A 157 -2.33 18.65 18.93
CA TYR A 157 -3.49 18.59 19.83
C TYR A 157 -3.03 18.22 21.24
N ALA A 158 -3.57 18.87 22.27
CA ALA A 158 -3.14 18.62 23.65
C ALA A 158 -3.34 17.16 24.07
N SER A 159 -4.36 16.48 23.54
CA SER A 159 -4.64 15.06 23.77
C SER A 159 -3.59 14.11 23.18
N LEU A 160 -2.78 14.58 22.23
CA LEU A 160 -1.76 13.78 21.56
C LEU A 160 -0.36 14.05 22.11
N LEU A 161 -0.17 14.99 23.05
CA LEU A 161 1.14 15.25 23.64
C LEU A 161 1.67 14.03 24.40
N LEU A 162 2.96 13.79 24.24
CA LEU A 162 3.65 12.69 24.91
C LEU A 162 4.37 13.19 26.17
N LYS A 163 4.52 12.31 27.16
CA LYS A 163 5.33 12.62 28.35
C LYS A 163 6.81 12.79 28.01
N SER A 164 7.30 11.98 27.08
CA SER A 164 8.67 12.03 26.57
C SER A 164 8.71 11.37 25.20
N VAL A 165 9.40 12.00 24.26
CA VAL A 165 9.67 11.46 22.94
C VAL A 165 11.06 10.80 22.94
N PRO A 166 11.22 9.55 22.46
CA PRO A 166 12.54 8.98 22.21
C PRO A 166 13.28 9.82 21.17
N THR A 167 14.48 10.32 21.48
CA THR A 167 15.29 11.16 20.60
C THR A 167 16.56 10.46 20.12
N GLU A 168 17.02 10.86 18.96
CA GLU A 168 18.33 10.53 18.40
C GLU A 168 19.18 11.81 18.34
N PRO A 169 20.52 11.74 18.28
CA PRO A 169 21.39 12.92 18.35
C PRO A 169 21.15 13.99 17.27
N HIS A 170 20.52 13.62 16.16
CA HIS A 170 20.19 14.53 15.06
C HIS A 170 18.77 15.11 15.14
N ASP A 171 17.97 14.72 16.13
CA ASP A 171 16.62 15.28 16.31
C ASP A 171 16.71 16.63 17.02
N LEU A 172 16.29 17.70 16.35
CA LEU A 172 16.29 19.04 16.91
C LEU A 172 14.93 19.42 17.51
N PRO A 173 14.87 19.85 18.79
CA PRO A 173 13.61 20.29 19.40
C PRO A 173 13.18 21.66 18.86
N VAL A 174 11.87 21.94 18.95
CA VAL A 174 11.31 23.27 18.63
C VAL A 174 11.47 24.24 19.81
N ASP A 175 11.38 25.55 19.55
CA ASP A 175 11.46 26.60 20.59
C ASP A 175 10.15 26.74 21.39
N TRP A 176 9.03 26.61 20.70
CA TRP A 176 7.69 26.80 21.27
C TRP A 176 6.73 25.73 20.77
N LEU A 177 5.75 25.39 21.60
CA LEU A 177 4.70 24.44 21.27
C LEU A 177 3.34 25.09 21.49
N PHE A 178 2.48 25.05 20.46
CA PHE A 178 1.11 25.53 20.52
C PHE A 178 0.14 24.36 20.45
N THR A 179 -0.86 24.40 21.33
CA THR A 179 -2.02 23.50 21.30
C THR A 179 -3.31 24.33 21.39
N GLU A 180 -4.46 23.67 21.22
CA GLU A 180 -5.76 24.31 21.42
C GLU A 180 -5.99 24.78 22.87
N ARG A 181 -5.15 24.32 23.82
CA ARG A 181 -5.26 24.64 25.25
C ARG A 181 -4.26 25.70 25.72
N GLY A 182 -3.22 26.00 24.95
CA GLY A 182 -2.23 26.98 25.36
C GLY A 182 -0.90 26.92 24.63
N VAL A 183 0.05 27.67 25.16
CA VAL A 183 1.39 27.87 24.60
C VAL A 183 2.44 27.46 25.62
N TYR A 184 3.43 26.69 25.18
CA TYR A 184 4.51 26.18 26.01
C TYR A 184 5.86 26.62 25.44
N ARG A 185 6.76 27.09 26.31
CA ARG A 185 8.16 27.34 25.95
C ARG A 185 8.96 26.06 26.17
N CYS A 186 9.60 25.57 25.12
CA CYS A 186 10.35 24.32 25.15
C CYS A 186 11.77 24.55 25.66
N LYS A 187 12.33 23.56 26.37
CA LYS A 187 13.69 23.61 26.91
C LYS A 187 14.67 23.07 25.88
N LYS A 188 15.45 23.96 25.23
CA LYS A 188 16.57 23.50 24.39
C LYS A 188 17.63 22.82 25.25
N PRO A 189 18.17 21.65 24.85
CA PRO A 189 19.44 21.19 25.38
C PRO A 189 20.51 22.21 24.97
N VAL A 190 21.25 22.73 25.96
CA VAL A 190 22.34 23.68 25.75
C VAL A 190 23.43 22.99 24.94
N HIS A 191 23.73 23.49 23.74
CA HIS A 191 24.90 23.05 22.97
C HIS A 191 26.17 23.41 23.76
N PRO A 192 27.21 22.55 23.82
CA PRO A 192 28.42 22.80 24.60
C PRO A 192 29.19 24.08 24.23
N GLU A 193 28.88 24.71 23.09
CA GLU A 193 29.56 25.90 22.59
C GLU A 193 28.99 27.23 23.13
N ASP A 194 27.82 27.22 23.80
CA ASP A 194 27.14 28.43 24.30
C ASP A 194 27.32 28.68 25.81
N LYS A 195 28.28 28.03 26.48
CA LYS A 195 28.60 28.38 27.87
C LYS A 195 29.54 29.60 27.92
N PRO A 196 29.20 30.68 28.65
CA PRO A 196 30.19 31.71 28.98
C PRO A 196 31.33 31.07 29.77
N VAL A 197 32.56 31.36 29.36
CA VAL A 197 33.79 30.88 30.02
C VAL A 197 33.82 31.41 31.45
N VAL A 198 33.48 30.55 32.40
CA VAL A 198 33.74 30.79 33.83
C VAL A 198 34.78 29.78 34.29
N ARG A 199 35.93 30.30 34.70
CA ARG A 199 37.03 29.54 35.31
C ARG A 199 36.60 29.04 36.70
N SER A 200 36.89 27.76 36.97
CA SER A 200 37.63 27.25 38.14
C SER A 200 37.00 26.03 38.85
N MET A 201 37.93 25.13 39.18
CA MET A 201 38.00 24.16 40.29
C MET A 201 37.14 22.87 40.28
N ALA A 202 37.88 21.75 40.22
CA ALA A 202 37.45 20.40 40.59
C ALA A 202 37.15 20.31 42.11
N PRO A 203 36.41 19.30 42.63
CA PRO A 203 36.92 17.92 42.67
C PRO A 203 35.90 16.74 42.64
N GLN A 204 36.46 15.60 42.25
CA GLN A 204 36.31 14.23 42.80
C GLN A 204 35.15 13.27 42.41
N ALA A 205 35.60 12.01 42.33
CA ALA A 205 35.00 10.82 41.75
C ALA A 205 33.98 10.09 42.64
N LYS A 206 33.07 9.32 42.01
CA LYS A 206 32.59 8.02 42.51
C LYS A 206 32.33 7.04 41.36
N THR A 207 32.69 5.79 41.62
CA THR A 207 32.82 4.58 40.79
C THR A 207 31.47 4.01 40.29
N PRO A 208 31.41 3.29 39.14
CA PRO A 208 30.18 2.65 38.65
C PRO A 208 30.08 1.16 39.07
N PRO A 209 28.86 0.58 39.24
CA PRO A 209 28.71 -0.86 39.38
C PRO A 209 28.52 -1.56 38.02
N GLN A 210 29.08 -2.76 37.94
CA GLN A 210 29.14 -3.70 36.83
C GLN A 210 27.77 -4.17 36.33
N LYS A 211 27.65 -4.45 35.02
CA LYS A 211 26.53 -5.19 34.42
C LYS A 211 27.02 -6.53 33.86
N ASN A 212 26.28 -7.57 34.24
CA ASN A 212 26.47 -8.98 33.92
C ASN A 212 26.46 -9.28 32.41
N GLU A 213 27.44 -10.07 32.00
CA GLU A 213 27.53 -10.76 30.72
C GLU A 213 26.55 -11.94 30.68
N THR A 214 25.51 -11.87 29.84
CA THR A 214 24.78 -13.06 29.36
C THR A 214 23.83 -12.70 28.21
N THR A 215 24.33 -12.13 27.11
CA THR A 215 23.55 -11.98 25.85
C THR A 215 24.39 -11.90 24.57
N SER A 216 25.71 -12.17 24.63
CA SER A 216 26.62 -11.93 23.49
C SER A 216 26.65 -13.05 22.43
N LYS A 217 26.22 -14.28 22.73
CA LYS A 217 26.36 -15.41 21.78
C LYS A 217 25.30 -15.44 20.66
N GLY A 218 24.06 -15.01 20.93
CA GLY A 218 23.00 -14.98 19.89
C GLY A 218 23.18 -13.86 18.86
N ARG A 219 23.70 -12.71 19.30
CA ARG A 219 23.92 -11.53 18.45
C ARG A 219 25.12 -11.72 17.52
N GLN A 220 26.17 -12.39 17.98
CA GLN A 220 27.32 -12.72 17.14
C GLN A 220 26.99 -13.68 15.98
N ILE A 221 26.02 -14.60 16.15
CA ILE A 221 25.60 -15.49 15.07
C ILE A 221 24.78 -14.72 14.02
N TYR A 222 23.88 -13.84 14.46
CA TYR A 222 23.11 -12.95 13.59
C TYR A 222 24.02 -12.00 12.80
N ASP A 223 24.98 -11.35 13.46
CA ASP A 223 25.90 -10.41 12.82
C ASP A 223 26.86 -11.10 11.83
N ARG A 224 27.23 -12.37 12.10
CA ARG A 224 28.08 -13.17 11.20
C ARG A 224 27.30 -13.61 9.95
N LEU A 225 26.03 -14.01 10.08
CA LEU A 225 25.14 -14.33 8.95
C LEU A 225 24.81 -13.08 8.10
N MET A 226 24.61 -11.92 8.73
CA MET A 226 24.28 -10.66 8.02
C MET A 226 25.50 -9.95 7.40
N SER A 227 26.71 -10.27 7.86
CA SER A 227 27.96 -9.75 7.27
C SER A 227 28.37 -10.46 5.98
N GLY A 228 27.95 -11.72 5.78
CA GLY A 228 28.22 -12.49 4.56
C GLY A 228 27.57 -11.92 3.30
N SER A 229 26.37 -11.33 3.44
CA SER A 229 25.65 -10.72 2.31
C SER A 229 26.07 -9.28 1.96
N ARG A 230 27.00 -8.67 2.72
CA ARG A 230 27.48 -7.29 2.44
C ARG A 230 28.78 -7.22 1.66
N ARG A 231 29.44 -8.35 1.36
CA ARG A 231 30.73 -8.38 0.65
C ARG A 231 30.66 -8.70 -0.85
N LEU A 232 29.47 -8.84 -1.42
CA LEU A 232 29.28 -8.95 -2.88
C LEU A 232 28.28 -7.89 -3.33
N GLY A 233 28.77 -6.74 -3.80
CA GLY A 233 27.93 -5.66 -4.34
C GLY A 233 28.42 -4.26 -4.01
N GLY A 234 29.71 -3.98 -4.23
CA GLY A 234 30.20 -2.60 -4.35
C GLY A 234 29.89 -2.09 -5.75
N GLY A 235 28.86 -1.26 -5.89
CA GLY A 235 28.50 -0.61 -7.15
C GLY A 235 27.51 0.53 -6.89
N LYS A 236 27.96 1.76 -7.14
CA LYS A 236 27.13 2.97 -7.17
C LYS A 236 26.14 2.84 -8.33
N ASP A 237 24.85 2.84 -8.02
CA ASP A 237 23.70 3.35 -8.80
C ASP A 237 22.41 2.82 -8.16
N GLY A 238 21.31 3.56 -8.28
CA GLY A 238 20.05 3.35 -7.54
C GLY A 238 19.45 1.93 -7.61
N ALA A 239 19.90 1.04 -6.73
CA ALA A 239 19.37 -0.31 -6.62
C ALA A 239 17.92 -0.29 -6.12
N SER A 240 17.00 -0.55 -7.04
CA SER A 240 15.61 -0.91 -6.73
C SER A 240 15.59 -1.96 -5.61
N LYS A 241 14.78 -1.76 -4.56
CA LYS A 241 14.53 -2.82 -3.56
C LYS A 241 14.19 -4.12 -4.29
N PRO A 242 14.74 -5.28 -3.89
CA PRO A 242 14.68 -6.49 -4.70
C PRO A 242 13.24 -6.96 -4.92
N LEU A 243 12.90 -7.19 -6.19
CA LEU A 243 11.63 -7.78 -6.68
C LEU A 243 11.41 -9.21 -6.13
N HIS A 244 12.45 -9.80 -5.55
CA HIS A 244 12.49 -11.17 -5.09
C HIS A 244 11.52 -11.43 -3.94
N ALA A 245 11.29 -10.48 -3.03
CA ALA A 245 10.49 -10.74 -1.84
C ALA A 245 9.04 -11.20 -2.14
N PRO A 246 8.21 -10.47 -2.92
CA PRO A 246 6.86 -10.95 -3.26
C PRO A 246 6.88 -12.21 -4.14
N LEU A 247 7.92 -12.39 -4.96
CA LEU A 247 8.07 -13.59 -5.77
C LEU A 247 8.44 -14.83 -4.95
N LEU A 248 9.16 -14.66 -3.84
CA LEU A 248 9.45 -15.75 -2.90
C LEU A 248 8.18 -16.23 -2.19
N LEU A 249 7.23 -15.32 -1.91
CA LEU A 249 5.90 -15.70 -1.42
C LEU A 249 5.17 -16.54 -2.48
N VAL A 250 5.15 -16.09 -3.74
CA VAL A 250 4.52 -16.85 -4.84
C VAL A 250 5.17 -18.21 -5.02
N LEU A 251 6.51 -18.27 -5.00
CA LEU A 251 7.26 -19.52 -5.08
C LEU A 251 6.94 -20.46 -3.90
N ALA A 252 6.81 -19.92 -2.68
CA ALA A 252 6.38 -20.70 -1.53
C ALA A 252 4.98 -21.28 -1.74
N ASN A 253 4.03 -20.49 -2.25
CA ASN A 253 2.69 -20.99 -2.58
C ASN A 253 2.75 -22.10 -3.64
N PHE A 254 3.57 -21.96 -4.67
CA PHE A 254 3.77 -22.99 -5.70
C PHE A 254 4.29 -24.30 -5.07
N VAL A 255 5.35 -24.21 -4.28
CA VAL A 255 5.95 -25.40 -3.63
C VAL A 255 4.96 -26.04 -2.67
N LEU A 256 4.27 -25.27 -1.82
CA LEU A 256 3.29 -25.81 -0.88
C LEU A 256 2.09 -26.46 -1.59
N LEU A 257 1.64 -25.90 -2.71
CA LEU A 257 0.58 -26.49 -3.55
C LEU A 257 1.03 -27.78 -4.26
N LEU A 258 2.31 -27.89 -4.62
CA LEU A 258 2.85 -29.14 -5.14
C LEU A 258 3.01 -30.19 -4.04
N LEU A 259 3.50 -29.79 -2.87
CA LEU A 259 3.61 -30.68 -1.71
C LEU A 259 2.25 -31.19 -1.25
N SER A 260 1.19 -30.37 -1.32
CA SER A 260 -0.16 -30.82 -0.97
C SER A 260 -0.66 -31.94 -1.89
N ARG A 261 -0.15 -32.05 -3.13
CA ARG A 261 -0.47 -33.18 -4.04
C ARG A 261 0.22 -34.49 -3.63
N LEU A 262 1.24 -34.44 -2.79
CA LEU A 262 1.95 -35.62 -2.26
C LEU A 262 1.33 -36.15 -0.97
N VAL A 263 0.40 -35.40 -0.35
CA VAL A 263 -0.30 -35.83 0.86
C VAL A 263 -1.29 -36.92 0.46
N ASP A 264 -1.11 -38.13 0.98
CA ASP A 264 -1.97 -39.28 0.75
C ASP A 264 -3.44 -38.92 1.07
N THR A 265 -4.34 -39.11 0.10
CA THR A 265 -5.77 -38.78 0.22
C THR A 265 -6.45 -39.52 1.36
N ARG A 266 -5.86 -40.62 1.86
CA ARG A 266 -6.30 -41.36 3.05
C ARG A 266 -6.24 -40.56 4.35
N LEU A 267 -5.42 -39.51 4.43
CA LEU A 267 -5.37 -38.59 5.59
C LEU A 267 -6.55 -37.61 5.63
N LEU A 268 -7.23 -37.40 4.50
CA LEU A 268 -8.39 -36.52 4.36
C LEU A 268 -9.73 -37.27 4.41
N ASP A 269 -9.68 -38.59 4.54
CA ASP A 269 -10.82 -39.52 4.48
C ASP A 269 -11.65 -39.56 5.79
N ARG A 270 -11.66 -38.46 6.55
CA ARG A 270 -12.47 -38.31 7.78
C ARG A 270 -13.58 -37.29 7.56
N ASP A 271 -14.78 -37.79 7.23
CA ASP A 271 -16.11 -37.16 7.33
C ASP A 271 -16.36 -35.77 6.70
N SER A 272 -15.38 -35.11 6.08
CA SER A 272 -15.60 -33.87 5.35
C SER A 272 -14.45 -33.52 4.38
N GLU A 273 -14.56 -33.96 3.13
CA GLU A 273 -13.65 -33.60 2.02
C GLU A 273 -13.41 -32.07 1.94
N TYR A 274 -14.42 -31.27 2.30
CA TYR A 274 -14.38 -29.80 2.35
C TYR A 274 -13.40 -29.24 3.39
N VAL A 275 -13.27 -29.89 4.56
CA VAL A 275 -12.37 -29.45 5.64
C VAL A 275 -10.92 -29.56 5.20
N GLY A 276 -10.58 -30.62 4.45
CA GLY A 276 -9.25 -30.79 3.85
C GLY A 276 -8.87 -29.63 2.95
N VAL A 277 -9.76 -29.28 2.01
CA VAL A 277 -9.57 -28.15 1.09
C VAL A 277 -9.43 -26.83 1.85
N ILE A 278 -10.27 -26.60 2.86
CA ILE A 278 -10.22 -25.39 3.68
C ILE A 278 -8.87 -25.26 4.39
N LEU A 279 -8.39 -26.33 5.03
CA LEU A 279 -7.12 -26.32 5.75
C LEU A 279 -5.94 -26.09 4.80
N ILE A 280 -5.93 -26.76 3.64
CA ILE A 280 -4.90 -26.61 2.62
C ILE A 280 -4.84 -25.17 2.12
N GLN A 281 -5.99 -24.56 1.81
CA GLN A 281 -6.06 -23.16 1.33
C GLN A 281 -5.50 -22.17 2.37
N VAL A 282 -5.87 -22.33 3.64
CA VAL A 282 -5.34 -21.47 4.73
C VAL A 282 -3.84 -21.65 4.90
N LEU A 283 -3.34 -22.89 4.86
CA LEU A 283 -1.93 -23.21 5.03
C LEU A 283 -1.07 -22.69 3.86
N ILE A 284 -1.55 -22.83 2.62
CA ILE A 284 -0.82 -22.45 1.41
C ILE A 284 -0.83 -20.93 1.22
N PHE A 285 -1.96 -20.25 1.44
CA PHE A 285 -2.09 -18.84 1.06
C PHE A 285 -2.13 -17.90 2.25
N ILE A 286 -3.00 -18.14 3.23
CA ILE A 286 -3.26 -17.19 4.31
C ILE A 286 -2.04 -17.07 5.24
N ILE A 287 -1.47 -18.20 5.68
CA ILE A 287 -0.31 -18.19 6.60
C ILE A 287 0.91 -17.52 5.95
N PRO A 288 1.36 -17.89 4.73
CA PRO A 288 2.47 -17.22 4.07
C PRO A 288 2.19 -15.74 3.78
N ALA A 289 0.96 -15.38 3.38
CA ALA A 289 0.57 -13.99 3.18
C ALA A 289 0.64 -13.15 4.47
N ILE A 290 0.13 -13.67 5.59
CA ILE A 290 0.22 -13.00 6.90
C ILE A 290 1.68 -12.85 7.34
N LEU A 291 2.49 -13.91 7.21
CA LEU A 291 3.91 -13.86 7.54
C LEU A 291 4.63 -12.82 6.67
N TYR A 292 4.35 -12.80 5.36
CA TYR A 292 4.88 -11.80 4.45
C TYR A 292 4.51 -10.38 4.88
N CYS A 293 3.22 -10.13 5.15
CA CYS A 293 2.75 -8.83 5.64
C CYS A 293 3.44 -8.42 6.95
N LYS A 294 3.62 -9.35 7.90
CA LYS A 294 4.36 -9.11 9.15
C LYS A 294 5.82 -8.75 8.90
N LEU A 295 6.51 -9.48 8.02
CA LEU A 295 7.91 -9.22 7.66
C LEU A 295 8.12 -7.89 6.94
N ARG A 296 7.11 -7.43 6.18
CA ARG A 296 7.13 -6.11 5.50
C ARG A 296 6.78 -4.94 6.43
N GLY A 297 6.26 -5.23 7.62
CA GLY A 297 5.86 -4.25 8.63
C GLY A 297 4.47 -3.65 8.39
N GLU A 298 3.92 -3.01 9.42
CA GLU A 298 2.50 -2.60 9.51
C GLU A 298 2.06 -1.62 8.41
N SER A 299 2.98 -0.82 7.84
CA SER A 299 2.70 0.09 6.71
C SER A 299 2.29 -0.60 5.40
N PHE A 300 2.37 -1.93 5.34
CA PHE A 300 1.92 -2.70 4.19
C PHE A 300 0.40 -2.94 4.22
N ALA A 301 -0.22 -2.96 5.40
CA ALA A 301 -1.67 -3.13 5.58
C ALA A 301 -2.48 -1.99 4.92
N GLU A 302 -1.93 -0.79 4.86
CA GLU A 302 -2.55 0.35 4.16
C GLU A 302 -2.41 0.26 2.63
N ARG A 303 -1.38 -0.46 2.13
CA ARG A 303 -1.15 -0.66 0.68
C ARG A 303 -2.05 -1.73 0.09
N ILE A 304 -2.49 -2.69 0.89
CA ILE A 304 -3.37 -3.78 0.46
C ILE A 304 -4.85 -3.36 0.31
N ARG A 305 -5.17 -2.06 0.46
CA ARG A 305 -6.46 -1.42 0.08
C ARG A 305 -7.73 -2.18 0.48
N LEU A 306 -7.80 -2.66 1.72
CA LEU A 306 -8.98 -3.23 2.36
C LEU A 306 -10.12 -2.17 2.48
N ARG A 307 -10.77 -1.88 1.36
CA ARG A 307 -11.91 -0.96 1.24
C ARG A 307 -13.02 -1.69 0.51
N ALA A 308 -14.26 -1.54 0.97
CA ALA A 308 -15.43 -2.07 0.27
C ALA A 308 -15.67 -1.31 -1.05
N PRO A 309 -16.14 -1.99 -2.11
CA PRO A 309 -16.61 -1.30 -3.31
C PRO A 309 -17.82 -0.42 -2.97
N ARG A 310 -17.95 0.71 -3.66
CA ARG A 310 -19.11 1.59 -3.51
C ARG A 310 -20.29 1.02 -4.31
N LEU A 311 -21.52 1.37 -3.92
CA LEU A 311 -22.72 1.00 -4.69
C LEU A 311 -22.64 1.46 -6.15
N SER A 312 -21.99 2.59 -6.42
CA SER A 312 -21.72 3.08 -7.78
C SER A 312 -20.80 2.18 -8.62
N HIS A 313 -20.14 1.19 -8.02
CA HIS A 313 -19.28 0.24 -8.72
C HIS A 313 -20.05 -1.04 -9.13
N ILE A 314 -21.26 -1.26 -8.61
CA ILE A 314 -22.03 -2.50 -8.85
C ILE A 314 -22.28 -2.74 -10.35
N PRO A 315 -22.75 -1.76 -11.16
CA PRO A 315 -22.97 -2.00 -12.59
C PRO A 315 -21.70 -2.46 -13.30
N PHE A 316 -20.57 -1.81 -13.01
CA PHE A 316 -19.26 -2.20 -13.55
C PHE A 316 -18.90 -3.64 -13.19
N LEU A 317 -19.04 -4.05 -11.93
CA LEU A 317 -18.72 -5.40 -11.48
C LEU A 317 -19.65 -6.46 -12.08
N LEU A 318 -20.94 -6.17 -12.23
CA LEU A 318 -21.90 -7.06 -12.88
C LEU A 318 -21.58 -7.27 -14.37
N TYR A 319 -21.27 -6.18 -15.09
CA TYR A 319 -20.87 -6.29 -16.49
C TYR A 319 -19.54 -7.04 -16.64
N LEU A 320 -18.58 -6.77 -15.75
CA LEU A 320 -17.29 -7.46 -15.75
C LEU A 320 -17.43 -8.95 -15.43
N LEU A 321 -18.40 -9.36 -14.60
CA LEU A 321 -18.71 -10.77 -14.35
C LEU A 321 -19.16 -11.49 -15.62
N VAL A 322 -20.04 -10.86 -16.42
CA VAL A 322 -20.46 -11.42 -17.72
C VAL A 322 -19.28 -11.52 -18.69
N VAL A 323 -18.39 -10.52 -18.69
CA VAL A 323 -17.14 -10.56 -19.48
C VAL A 323 -16.24 -11.71 -19.02
N MET A 324 -16.11 -11.96 -17.73
CA MET A 324 -15.33 -13.09 -17.20
C MET A 324 -15.93 -14.43 -17.63
N ILE A 325 -17.24 -14.60 -17.51
CA ILE A 325 -17.94 -15.83 -17.92
C ILE A 325 -17.79 -16.04 -19.43
N ALA A 326 -18.22 -15.09 -20.26
CA ALA A 326 -18.14 -15.22 -21.71
C ALA A 326 -16.69 -15.35 -22.20
N GLY A 327 -15.76 -14.60 -21.62
CA GLY A 327 -14.33 -14.67 -21.95
C GLY A 327 -13.71 -16.01 -21.58
N SER A 328 -14.09 -16.61 -20.45
CA SER A 328 -13.61 -17.94 -20.06
C SER A 328 -14.03 -19.03 -21.06
N LEU A 329 -15.27 -18.97 -21.55
CA LEU A 329 -15.79 -19.88 -22.56
C LEU A 329 -15.06 -19.69 -23.90
N LEU A 330 -14.92 -18.45 -24.36
CA LEU A 330 -14.22 -18.15 -25.61
C LEU A 330 -12.76 -18.60 -25.56
N THR A 331 -12.05 -18.32 -24.47
CA THR A 331 -10.66 -18.76 -24.33
C THR A 331 -10.54 -20.28 -24.30
N SER A 332 -11.48 -20.98 -23.66
CA SER A 332 -11.53 -22.45 -23.69
C SER A 332 -11.79 -22.98 -25.10
N ILE A 333 -12.71 -22.38 -25.85
CA ILE A 333 -13.00 -22.77 -27.23
C ILE A 333 -11.79 -22.54 -28.13
N ILE A 334 -11.04 -21.44 -27.92
CA ILE A 334 -9.82 -21.13 -28.66
C ILE A 334 -8.71 -22.17 -28.39
N THR A 335 -8.55 -22.62 -27.15
CA THR A 335 -7.46 -23.55 -26.79
C THR A 335 -7.79 -25.02 -27.01
N GLY A 336 -9.04 -25.45 -26.76
CA GLY A 336 -9.45 -26.86 -26.81
C GLY A 336 -10.61 -27.16 -27.75
N GLY A 337 -11.06 -26.19 -28.55
CA GLY A 337 -12.23 -26.33 -29.42
C GLY A 337 -13.55 -26.35 -28.65
N ILE A 338 -14.67 -26.49 -29.37
CA ILE A 338 -16.01 -26.47 -28.75
C ILE A 338 -16.24 -27.64 -27.77
N ARG A 339 -15.58 -28.78 -28.00
CA ARG A 339 -15.63 -29.94 -27.10
C ARG A 339 -14.92 -29.71 -25.77
N SER A 340 -14.14 -28.63 -25.63
CA SER A 340 -13.64 -28.22 -24.32
C SER A 340 -14.76 -27.86 -23.34
N LEU A 341 -15.98 -27.61 -23.84
CA LEU A 341 -17.19 -27.38 -23.04
C LEU A 341 -17.88 -28.69 -22.58
N ASP A 342 -17.44 -29.84 -23.09
CA ASP A 342 -17.95 -31.16 -22.72
C ASP A 342 -17.24 -31.63 -21.44
N GLY A 343 -17.55 -31.01 -20.29
CA GLY A 343 -16.92 -31.32 -19.00
C GLY A 343 -17.13 -30.26 -17.93
N SER A 344 -16.52 -30.43 -16.76
CA SER A 344 -16.50 -29.42 -15.69
C SER A 344 -15.33 -28.47 -15.94
N PHE A 345 -15.54 -27.15 -16.02
CA PHE A 345 -14.47 -26.15 -16.17
C PHE A 345 -13.73 -25.86 -14.87
N THR A 346 -14.21 -26.47 -13.80
CA THR A 346 -13.67 -26.27 -12.47
C THR A 346 -12.31 -26.97 -12.35
N LEU A 347 -11.39 -26.33 -11.62
CA LEU A 347 -10.15 -26.95 -11.09
C LEU A 347 -10.41 -28.30 -10.39
N TYR A 348 -11.66 -28.50 -10.02
CA TYR A 348 -12.25 -29.61 -9.33
C TYR A 348 -13.04 -30.43 -10.36
N ASP A 349 -12.34 -31.22 -11.18
CA ASP A 349 -13.01 -32.35 -11.81
C ASP A 349 -13.74 -33.11 -10.70
N THR A 350 -15.08 -33.15 -10.78
CA THR A 350 -15.97 -33.89 -9.85
C THR A 350 -16.01 -33.47 -8.37
N PHE A 351 -16.75 -32.42 -8.01
CA PHE A 351 -17.40 -32.35 -6.67
C PHE A 351 -18.82 -31.75 -6.77
N VAL A 352 -19.75 -32.52 -7.32
CA VAL A 352 -21.19 -32.26 -7.21
C VAL A 352 -21.62 -32.55 -5.78
N ALA A 353 -22.36 -31.65 -5.13
CA ALA A 353 -22.94 -31.89 -3.82
C ALA A 353 -23.71 -33.22 -3.84
N ARG A 354 -23.23 -34.24 -3.12
CA ARG A 354 -23.70 -35.63 -3.29
C ARG A 354 -25.10 -35.84 -2.75
N THR A 355 -25.59 -35.02 -1.81
CA THR A 355 -26.88 -35.28 -1.14
C THR A 355 -27.91 -34.16 -1.24
N GLY A 356 -27.58 -33.01 -1.85
CA GLY A 356 -28.49 -31.87 -1.95
C GLY A 356 -28.86 -31.22 -0.61
N ALA A 357 -28.23 -31.62 0.49
CA ALA A 357 -28.46 -31.04 1.81
C ALA A 357 -27.96 -29.57 1.86
N PRO A 358 -28.73 -28.63 2.46
CA PRO A 358 -28.34 -27.22 2.53
C PRO A 358 -26.95 -26.99 3.17
N ALA A 359 -26.58 -27.83 4.13
CA ALA A 359 -25.27 -27.77 4.78
C ALA A 359 -24.13 -28.12 3.82
N GLU A 360 -24.26 -29.16 2.99
CA GLU A 360 -23.25 -29.54 2.00
C GLU A 360 -23.04 -28.44 0.96
N THR A 361 -24.12 -27.83 0.48
CA THR A 361 -24.05 -26.70 -0.46
C THR A 361 -23.31 -25.51 0.17
N ALA A 362 -23.55 -25.21 1.45
CA ALA A 362 -22.83 -24.15 2.15
C ALA A 362 -21.34 -24.47 2.31
N TYR A 363 -20.98 -25.72 2.63
CA TYR A 363 -19.58 -26.15 2.71
C TYR A 363 -18.89 -26.13 1.34
N ALA A 364 -19.58 -26.51 0.26
CA ALA A 364 -19.06 -26.44 -1.10
C ALA A 364 -18.80 -24.99 -1.53
N ILE A 365 -19.74 -24.07 -1.28
CA ILE A 365 -19.53 -22.64 -1.55
C ILE A 365 -18.35 -22.10 -0.75
N LEU A 366 -18.25 -22.45 0.54
CA LEU A 366 -17.16 -21.99 1.38
C LEU A 366 -15.79 -22.49 0.89
N ALA A 367 -15.68 -23.79 0.63
CA ALA A 367 -14.42 -24.45 0.29
C ALA A 367 -13.96 -24.16 -1.15
N TYR A 368 -14.88 -24.06 -2.10
CA TYR A 368 -14.55 -24.00 -3.53
C TYR A 368 -14.83 -22.64 -4.18
N ALA A 369 -15.64 -21.78 -3.57
CA ALA A 369 -15.88 -20.44 -4.10
C ALA A 369 -15.31 -19.34 -3.21
N PHE A 370 -15.69 -19.30 -1.94
CA PHE A 370 -15.32 -18.22 -1.02
C PHE A 370 -13.83 -18.22 -0.68
N LEU A 371 -13.33 -19.33 -0.14
CA LEU A 371 -12.00 -19.38 0.42
C LEU A 371 -10.89 -19.25 -0.65
N PRO A 372 -10.96 -19.94 -1.81
CA PRO A 372 -9.97 -19.75 -2.88
C PRO A 372 -9.93 -18.31 -3.36
N ALA A 373 -11.10 -17.69 -3.58
CA ALA A 373 -11.19 -16.30 -4.00
C ALA A 373 -10.53 -15.33 -3.00
N VAL A 374 -10.74 -15.51 -1.70
CA VAL A 374 -10.09 -14.69 -0.67
C VAL A 374 -8.57 -14.92 -0.64
N CYS A 375 -8.15 -16.19 -0.66
CA CYS A 375 -6.76 -16.61 -0.55
C CYS A 375 -5.89 -16.15 -1.73
N GLU A 376 -6.39 -16.40 -2.94
CA GLU A 376 -5.69 -16.09 -4.18
C GLU A 376 -5.64 -14.58 -4.39
N GLU A 377 -6.77 -13.87 -4.24
CA GLU A 377 -6.78 -12.43 -4.45
C GLU A 377 -5.93 -11.69 -3.41
N LEU A 378 -5.87 -12.18 -2.16
CA LEU A 378 -4.95 -11.64 -1.15
C LEU A 378 -3.50 -11.66 -1.65
N THR A 379 -3.06 -12.79 -2.20
CA THR A 379 -1.68 -12.92 -2.68
C THR A 379 -1.46 -12.12 -3.97
N TYR A 380 -2.31 -12.32 -4.98
CA TYR A 380 -2.04 -11.85 -6.34
C TYR A 380 -2.48 -10.41 -6.59
N ARG A 381 -3.60 -9.96 -6.02
CA ARG A 381 -4.16 -8.62 -6.30
C ARG A 381 -3.81 -7.64 -5.19
N SER A 382 -3.81 -8.10 -3.95
CA SER A 382 -3.38 -7.28 -2.83
C SER A 382 -1.85 -7.21 -2.75
N ILE A 383 -1.17 -8.30 -2.37
CA ILE A 383 0.27 -8.25 -2.03
C ILE A 383 1.13 -7.98 -3.28
N LEU A 384 0.97 -8.80 -4.32
CA LEU A 384 1.84 -8.79 -5.48
C LEU A 384 1.69 -7.50 -6.30
N CYS A 385 0.45 -7.09 -6.63
CA CYS A 385 0.25 -5.81 -7.33
C CYS A 385 0.80 -4.62 -6.52
N SER A 386 0.57 -4.56 -5.20
CA SER A 386 1.07 -3.46 -4.35
C SER A 386 2.60 -3.33 -4.38
N GLU A 387 3.32 -4.44 -4.56
CA GLU A 387 4.77 -4.42 -4.69
C GLU A 387 5.23 -4.02 -6.10
N TYR A 388 4.58 -4.55 -7.13
CA TYR A 388 4.91 -4.28 -8.52
C TYR A 388 4.47 -2.91 -9.00
N GLU A 389 3.51 -2.26 -8.33
CA GLU A 389 3.04 -0.90 -8.66
C GLU A 389 4.18 0.12 -8.71
N LYS A 390 5.27 -0.09 -7.96
CA LYS A 390 6.46 0.78 -8.01
C LYS A 390 7.11 0.83 -9.39
N ARG A 391 6.88 -0.20 -10.21
CA ARG A 391 7.33 -0.34 -11.61
C ARG A 391 6.20 -0.03 -12.61
N GLY A 392 5.08 0.52 -12.14
CA GLY A 392 3.93 0.90 -12.96
C GLY A 392 2.77 -0.09 -12.89
N ALA A 393 1.55 0.44 -12.95
CA ALA A 393 0.31 -0.35 -12.83
C ALA A 393 0.18 -1.43 -13.93
N GLY A 394 0.59 -1.13 -15.17
CA GLY A 394 0.57 -2.12 -16.26
C GLY A 394 1.45 -3.33 -15.98
N VAL A 395 2.65 -3.10 -15.43
CA VAL A 395 3.58 -4.17 -15.04
C VAL A 395 3.00 -5.01 -13.90
N ALA A 396 2.38 -4.36 -12.91
CA ALA A 396 1.70 -5.03 -11.81
C ALA A 396 0.55 -5.93 -12.29
N ILE A 397 -0.33 -5.42 -13.16
CA ILE A 397 -1.47 -6.16 -13.71
C ILE A 397 -1.00 -7.43 -14.43
N VAL A 398 -0.04 -7.29 -15.34
CA VAL A 398 0.44 -8.40 -16.16
C VAL A 398 1.24 -9.41 -15.33
N ALA A 399 2.15 -8.97 -14.45
CA ALA A 399 2.90 -9.89 -13.59
C ALA A 399 1.99 -10.66 -12.64
N SER A 400 0.98 -9.99 -12.07
CA SER A 400 -0.06 -10.61 -11.25
C SER A 400 -0.87 -11.65 -12.02
N ALA A 401 -1.34 -11.30 -13.22
CA ALA A 401 -2.14 -12.19 -14.05
C ALA A 401 -1.35 -13.42 -14.53
N LEU A 402 -0.07 -13.26 -14.91
CA LEU A 402 0.81 -14.35 -15.30
C LEU A 402 1.03 -15.34 -14.15
N LEU A 403 1.43 -14.85 -12.98
CA LEU A 403 1.71 -15.70 -11.83
C LEU A 403 0.44 -16.37 -11.28
N PHE A 404 -0.70 -15.68 -11.35
CA PHE A 404 -2.00 -16.26 -11.05
C PHE A 404 -2.36 -17.40 -12.01
N ALA A 405 -2.13 -17.24 -13.31
CA ALA A 405 -2.36 -18.30 -14.28
C ALA A 405 -1.44 -19.51 -14.05
N MET A 406 -0.17 -19.25 -13.74
CA MET A 406 0.82 -20.29 -13.45
C MET A 406 0.51 -21.08 -12.17
N LEU A 407 -0.14 -20.46 -11.18
CA LEU A 407 -0.57 -21.14 -9.94
C LEU A 407 -1.38 -22.41 -10.21
N HIS A 408 -2.15 -22.43 -11.29
CA HIS A 408 -3.08 -23.49 -11.60
C HIS A 408 -2.38 -24.70 -12.26
N PHE A 409 -1.11 -24.58 -12.63
CA PHE A 409 -0.29 -25.64 -13.23
C PHE A 409 -0.92 -26.36 -14.44
N SER A 410 -1.84 -25.69 -15.15
CA SER A 410 -2.48 -26.22 -16.35
C SER A 410 -2.07 -25.40 -17.57
N PHE A 411 -1.48 -26.08 -18.56
CA PHE A 411 -1.14 -25.45 -19.83
C PHE A 411 -2.40 -25.18 -20.67
N ALA A 412 -3.36 -26.11 -20.67
CA ALA A 412 -4.60 -26.01 -21.44
C ALA A 412 -5.47 -24.81 -21.03
N HIS A 413 -5.53 -24.52 -19.74
CA HIS A 413 -6.33 -23.41 -19.19
C HIS A 413 -5.52 -22.15 -18.91
N PHE A 414 -4.22 -22.12 -19.26
CA PHE A 414 -3.34 -20.99 -18.98
C PHE A 414 -3.90 -19.67 -19.52
N LEU A 415 -4.36 -19.66 -20.78
CA LEU A 415 -4.91 -18.46 -21.41
C LEU A 415 -6.17 -17.97 -20.67
N THR A 416 -7.04 -18.89 -20.27
CA THR A 416 -8.25 -18.59 -19.51
C THR A 416 -7.91 -17.91 -18.18
N TYR A 417 -7.01 -18.51 -17.39
CA TYR A 417 -6.61 -17.93 -16.10
C TYR A 417 -5.84 -16.61 -16.26
N LEU A 418 -5.07 -16.45 -17.34
CA LEU A 418 -4.38 -15.19 -17.63
C LEU A 418 -5.38 -14.06 -17.87
N VAL A 419 -6.41 -14.31 -18.68
CA VAL A 419 -7.47 -13.33 -18.96
C VAL A 419 -8.28 -13.01 -17.70
N LEU A 420 -8.73 -14.04 -16.97
CA LEU A 420 -9.46 -13.85 -15.70
C LEU A 420 -8.62 -13.04 -14.71
N GLY A 421 -7.34 -13.37 -14.59
CA GLY A 421 -6.43 -12.69 -13.71
C GLY A 421 -6.22 -11.21 -14.05
N ALA A 422 -6.22 -10.87 -15.33
CA ALA A 422 -6.17 -9.48 -15.80
C ALA A 422 -7.48 -8.73 -15.53
N LEU A 423 -8.63 -9.38 -15.70
CA LEU A 423 -9.95 -8.79 -15.42
C LEU A 423 -10.15 -8.54 -13.91
N LEU A 424 -9.70 -9.45 -13.04
CA LEU A 424 -9.70 -9.26 -11.59
C LEU A 424 -8.80 -8.09 -11.18
N ALA A 425 -7.62 -7.97 -11.78
CA ALA A 425 -6.77 -6.80 -11.56
C ALA A 425 -7.45 -5.51 -12.04
N ALA A 426 -8.09 -5.51 -13.22
CA ALA A 426 -8.85 -4.37 -13.72
C ALA A 426 -10.00 -3.98 -12.78
N ALA A 427 -10.67 -4.96 -12.15
CA ALA A 427 -11.70 -4.72 -11.15
C ALA A 427 -11.14 -3.95 -9.95
N MET A 428 -10.00 -4.40 -9.42
CA MET A 428 -9.30 -3.74 -8.31
C MET A 428 -8.87 -2.32 -8.69
N TYR A 429 -8.22 -2.13 -9.84
CA TYR A 429 -7.68 -0.83 -10.24
C TYR A 429 -8.78 0.20 -10.48
N THR A 430 -9.88 -0.21 -11.12
CA THR A 430 -11.01 0.64 -11.45
C THR A 430 -11.79 1.04 -10.20
N THR A 431 -12.06 0.09 -9.31
CA THR A 431 -12.86 0.36 -8.09
C THR A 431 -12.03 0.90 -6.92
N ARG A 432 -10.70 0.80 -7.00
CA ARG A 432 -9.75 1.09 -5.91
C ARG A 432 -10.07 0.31 -4.63
N SER A 433 -10.57 -0.91 -4.79
CA SER A 433 -11.05 -1.78 -3.72
C SER A 433 -10.47 -3.17 -3.90
N PHE A 434 -9.79 -3.68 -2.87
CA PHE A 434 -9.35 -5.08 -2.80
C PHE A 434 -10.52 -6.06 -2.61
N LEU A 435 -11.62 -5.64 -2.00
CA LEU A 435 -12.80 -6.48 -1.83
C LEU A 435 -13.57 -6.67 -3.16
N ALA A 436 -13.44 -5.76 -4.12
CA ALA A 436 -14.08 -5.87 -5.42
C ALA A 436 -13.67 -7.12 -6.22
N PRO A 437 -12.37 -7.41 -6.46
CA PRO A 437 -11.98 -8.64 -7.14
C PRO A 437 -12.33 -9.89 -6.33
N ILE A 438 -12.28 -9.87 -4.99
CA ILE A 438 -12.73 -11.01 -4.17
C ILE A 438 -14.20 -11.32 -4.46
N LEU A 439 -15.09 -10.33 -4.33
CA LEU A 439 -16.51 -10.53 -4.56
C LEU A 439 -16.79 -11.02 -5.99
N LEU A 440 -16.09 -10.43 -6.97
CA LEU A 440 -16.22 -10.83 -8.37
C LEU A 440 -15.76 -12.27 -8.60
N HIS A 441 -14.64 -12.67 -8.00
CA HIS A 441 -14.09 -14.02 -8.08
C HIS A 441 -15.01 -15.04 -7.36
N ILE A 442 -15.58 -14.70 -6.20
CA ILE A 442 -16.59 -15.53 -5.52
C ILE A 442 -17.78 -15.78 -6.44
N CYS A 443 -18.35 -14.72 -7.03
CA CYS A 443 -19.48 -14.86 -7.94
C CYS A 443 -19.13 -15.73 -9.16
N TYR A 444 -17.93 -15.56 -9.72
CA TYR A 444 -17.45 -16.39 -10.83
C TYR A 444 -17.31 -17.86 -10.42
N ASN A 445 -16.76 -18.16 -9.24
CA ASN A 445 -16.61 -19.54 -8.76
C ASN A 445 -17.97 -20.18 -8.44
N VAL A 446 -18.91 -19.43 -7.85
CA VAL A 446 -20.30 -19.90 -7.65
C VAL A 446 -20.95 -20.20 -9.00
N PHE A 447 -20.74 -19.37 -10.02
CA PHE A 447 -21.20 -19.66 -11.38
C PHE A 447 -20.57 -20.95 -11.92
N CYS A 448 -19.26 -21.17 -11.71
CA CYS A 448 -18.61 -22.41 -12.16
C CYS A 448 -19.18 -23.65 -11.45
N LEU A 449 -19.48 -23.55 -10.15
CA LEU A 449 -20.05 -24.66 -9.38
C LEU A 449 -21.49 -25.02 -9.78
N PHE A 450 -22.34 -24.02 -10.00
CA PHE A 450 -23.78 -24.24 -10.17
C PHE A 450 -24.34 -23.79 -11.51
N GLY A 451 -23.81 -22.73 -12.12
CA GLY A 451 -24.30 -22.16 -13.38
C GLY A 451 -23.79 -22.90 -14.62
N GLN A 452 -22.57 -23.44 -14.56
CA GLN A 452 -21.92 -24.07 -15.71
C GLN A 452 -22.69 -25.26 -16.30
N PRO A 453 -23.24 -26.22 -15.51
CA PRO A 453 -23.95 -27.37 -16.07
C PRO A 453 -25.14 -26.96 -16.94
N TYR A 454 -25.83 -25.87 -16.58
CA TYR A 454 -26.93 -25.32 -17.38
C TYR A 454 -26.45 -24.73 -18.71
N LEU A 455 -25.24 -24.16 -18.72
CA LEU A 455 -24.65 -23.62 -19.95
C LEU A 455 -24.22 -24.72 -20.91
N SER A 456 -23.63 -25.81 -20.39
CA SER A 456 -23.31 -27.01 -21.17
C SER A 456 -24.59 -27.66 -21.70
N ALA A 457 -25.65 -27.75 -20.89
CA ALA A 457 -26.96 -28.22 -21.34
C ALA A 457 -27.57 -27.32 -22.43
N PHE A 458 -27.47 -25.99 -22.29
CA PHE A 458 -27.93 -25.07 -23.32
C PHE A 458 -27.16 -25.26 -24.64
N TYR A 459 -25.84 -25.39 -24.58
CA TYR A 459 -24.99 -25.68 -25.73
C TYR A 459 -25.42 -26.98 -26.44
N ILE A 460 -25.58 -28.08 -25.70
CA ILE A 460 -26.02 -29.37 -26.25
C ILE A 460 -27.39 -29.25 -26.93
N ASN A 461 -28.30 -28.45 -26.38
CA ASN A 461 -29.66 -28.28 -26.89
C ASN A 461 -29.82 -27.16 -27.93
N ALA A 462 -28.84 -26.27 -28.11
CA ALA A 462 -28.93 -25.12 -29.02
C ALA A 462 -28.97 -25.51 -30.51
N GLY A 463 -28.59 -26.75 -30.85
CA GLY A 463 -28.71 -27.32 -32.20
C GLY A 463 -27.70 -26.78 -33.23
N SER A 464 -26.94 -25.73 -32.92
CA SER A 464 -25.83 -25.21 -33.73
C SER A 464 -24.71 -24.62 -32.87
N ASN A 465 -23.50 -25.13 -33.07
CA ASN A 465 -22.29 -24.65 -32.39
C ASN A 465 -21.97 -23.20 -32.79
N GLU A 466 -22.24 -22.85 -34.05
CA GLU A 466 -22.00 -21.53 -34.62
C GLU A 466 -22.87 -20.47 -33.94
N ILE A 467 -24.16 -20.76 -33.76
CA ILE A 467 -25.09 -19.84 -33.07
C ILE A 467 -24.67 -19.66 -31.60
N PHE A 468 -24.26 -20.74 -30.93
CA PHE A 468 -23.78 -20.66 -29.56
C PHE A 468 -22.53 -19.76 -29.45
N ILE A 469 -21.50 -20.01 -30.28
CA ILE A 469 -20.28 -19.20 -30.30
C ILE A 469 -20.62 -17.74 -30.62
N PHE A 470 -21.47 -17.49 -31.62
CA PHE A 470 -21.90 -16.14 -31.97
C PHE A 470 -22.54 -15.42 -30.78
N CYS A 471 -23.46 -16.05 -30.07
CA CYS A 471 -24.09 -15.50 -28.87
C CYS A 471 -23.07 -15.17 -27.78
N VAL A 472 -22.11 -16.06 -27.52
CA VAL A 472 -21.05 -15.83 -26.51
C VAL A 472 -20.15 -14.65 -26.92
N VAL A 473 -19.78 -14.54 -28.21
CA VAL A 473 -19.00 -13.41 -28.73
C VAL A 473 -19.76 -12.09 -28.58
N VAL A 474 -21.05 -12.07 -28.93
CA VAL A 474 -21.89 -10.87 -28.80
C VAL A 474 -22.01 -10.45 -27.33
N LEU A 475 -22.26 -11.40 -26.41
CA LEU A 475 -22.30 -11.13 -24.98
C LEU A 475 -20.97 -10.57 -24.48
N PHE A 476 -19.85 -11.19 -24.87
CA PHE A 476 -18.52 -10.72 -24.50
C PHE A 476 -18.28 -9.27 -24.95
N LEU A 477 -18.48 -8.97 -26.24
CA LEU A 477 -18.21 -7.64 -26.80
C LEU A 477 -19.14 -6.57 -26.23
N LEU A 478 -20.45 -6.87 -26.12
CA LEU A 478 -21.44 -5.94 -25.60
C LEU A 478 -21.15 -5.58 -24.14
N PHE A 479 -20.95 -6.60 -23.28
CA PHE A 479 -20.71 -6.37 -21.86
C PHE A 479 -19.30 -5.81 -21.61
N ALA A 480 -18.31 -6.10 -22.46
CA ALA A 480 -17.01 -5.43 -22.41
C ALA A 480 -17.15 -3.94 -22.70
N ALA A 481 -17.96 -3.54 -23.69
CA ALA A 481 -18.25 -2.14 -23.97
C ALA A 481 -18.98 -1.46 -22.80
N PHE A 482 -19.96 -2.13 -22.18
CA PHE A 482 -20.65 -1.61 -21.00
C PHE A 482 -19.72 -1.47 -19.79
N ALA A 483 -18.89 -2.48 -19.51
CA ALA A 483 -17.90 -2.44 -18.44
C ALA A 483 -16.90 -1.30 -18.66
N ALA A 484 -16.40 -1.11 -19.88
CA ALA A 484 -15.52 0.00 -20.22
C ALA A 484 -16.21 1.37 -20.04
N GLY A 485 -17.49 1.47 -20.42
CA GLY A 485 -18.32 2.66 -20.22
C GLY A 485 -18.47 3.03 -18.73
N GLU A 486 -18.76 2.05 -17.88
CA GLU A 486 -18.87 2.25 -16.43
C GLU A 486 -17.50 2.54 -15.78
N ALA A 487 -16.44 1.85 -16.20
CA ALA A 487 -15.08 2.16 -15.75
C ALA A 487 -14.71 3.61 -16.04
N ARG A 488 -15.01 4.11 -17.26
CA ARG A 488 -14.81 5.51 -17.62
C ARG A 488 -15.57 6.47 -16.70
N LYS A 489 -16.82 6.18 -16.37
CA LYS A 489 -17.62 6.99 -15.41
C LYS A 489 -16.95 7.02 -14.03
N ILE A 490 -16.50 5.88 -13.53
CA ILE A 490 -15.81 5.78 -12.23
C ILE A 490 -14.52 6.61 -12.23
N TYR A 491 -13.67 6.46 -13.26
CA TYR A 491 -12.44 7.23 -13.40
C TYR A 491 -12.71 8.74 -13.54
N HIS A 492 -13.75 9.13 -14.27
CA HIS A 492 -14.14 10.53 -14.40
C HIS A 492 -14.57 11.13 -13.06
N VAL A 493 -15.33 10.39 -12.23
CA VAL A 493 -15.68 10.83 -10.87
C VAL A 493 -14.44 10.97 -9.99
N HIS A 494 -13.48 10.05 -10.11
CA HIS A 494 -12.20 10.16 -9.39
C HIS A 494 -11.41 11.40 -9.80
N ALA A 495 -11.30 11.66 -11.10
CA ALA A 495 -10.62 12.83 -11.65
C ALA A 495 -11.30 14.14 -11.23
N LYS A 496 -12.63 14.25 -11.38
CA LYS A 496 -13.41 15.43 -11.02
C LYS A 496 -13.30 15.79 -9.53
N LYS A 497 -13.25 14.77 -8.66
CA LYS A 497 -13.09 14.95 -7.21
C LYS A 497 -11.63 15.05 -6.76
N ASN A 498 -10.69 15.08 -7.70
CA ASN A 498 -9.24 15.05 -7.46
C ASN A 498 -8.81 13.98 -6.45
N ILE A 499 -9.47 12.82 -6.50
CA ILE A 499 -9.18 11.71 -5.58
C ILE A 499 -7.87 11.08 -6.04
N SER A 500 -6.80 11.28 -5.28
CA SER A 500 -5.52 10.60 -5.52
C SER A 500 -5.75 9.10 -5.70
N SER A 501 -5.14 8.55 -6.75
CA SER A 501 -5.25 7.13 -7.06
C SER A 501 -4.53 6.25 -6.04
N GLY A 502 -3.55 6.81 -5.33
CA GLY A 502 -2.64 6.04 -4.48
C GLY A 502 -1.81 5.01 -5.27
N TYR A 503 -1.91 5.00 -6.60
CA TYR A 503 -1.02 4.24 -7.50
C TYR A 503 0.20 5.10 -7.79
N THR A 504 1.38 4.49 -7.92
CA THR A 504 2.56 5.17 -8.47
C THR A 504 2.21 5.73 -9.85
N THR A 505 2.75 6.90 -10.18
CA THR A 505 2.56 7.50 -11.49
C THR A 505 2.90 6.50 -12.60
N PRO A 506 2.06 6.40 -13.65
CA PRO A 506 2.32 5.48 -14.75
C PRO A 506 3.69 5.81 -15.36
N LEU A 507 4.51 4.78 -15.60
CA LEU A 507 5.77 4.94 -16.30
C LEU A 507 5.53 5.50 -17.71
N PRO A 508 6.45 6.34 -18.23
CA PRO A 508 6.41 6.73 -19.64
C PRO A 508 6.34 5.49 -20.53
N LEU A 509 5.52 5.49 -21.60
CA LEU A 509 5.34 4.33 -22.48
C LEU A 509 6.67 3.73 -22.96
N ARG A 510 7.67 4.58 -23.23
CA ARG A 510 9.02 4.17 -23.67
C ARG A 510 9.76 3.30 -22.65
N ARG A 511 9.47 3.42 -21.35
CA ARG A 511 10.10 2.62 -20.28
C ARG A 511 9.34 1.36 -19.91
N LEU A 512 8.09 1.20 -20.37
CA LEU A 512 7.29 0.01 -20.07
C LEU A 512 7.97 -1.29 -20.53
N PRO A 513 8.52 -1.42 -21.76
CA PRO A 513 9.13 -2.68 -22.20
C PRO A 513 10.31 -3.10 -21.32
N ALA A 514 11.19 -2.17 -20.98
CA ALA A 514 12.32 -2.44 -20.09
C ALA A 514 11.87 -2.84 -18.68
N ALA A 515 10.89 -2.12 -18.12
CA ALA A 515 10.33 -2.45 -16.80
C ALA A 515 9.65 -3.83 -16.78
N PHE A 516 9.03 -4.24 -17.89
CA PHE A 516 8.51 -5.58 -18.09
C PHE A 516 9.61 -6.63 -18.10
N LEU A 517 10.61 -6.46 -18.96
CA LEU A 517 11.75 -7.38 -19.08
C LEU A 517 12.46 -7.56 -17.74
N GLU A 518 12.81 -6.49 -17.04
CA GLU A 518 13.45 -6.57 -15.73
C GLU A 518 12.59 -7.30 -14.69
N SER A 519 11.27 -7.21 -14.80
CA SER A 519 10.35 -7.82 -13.84
C SER A 519 10.15 -9.31 -14.09
N LEU A 520 10.06 -9.71 -15.37
CA LEU A 520 9.84 -11.08 -15.80
C LEU A 520 11.14 -11.90 -15.91
N LEU A 521 12.29 -11.24 -16.06
CA LEU A 521 13.61 -11.91 -16.11
C LEU A 521 14.31 -11.95 -14.74
N SER A 522 13.62 -11.60 -13.66
CA SER A 522 14.21 -11.75 -12.33
C SER A 522 14.46 -13.23 -12.02
N PRO A 523 15.57 -13.60 -11.33
CA PRO A 523 15.89 -15.00 -11.05
C PRO A 523 14.75 -15.79 -10.39
N VAL A 524 14.03 -15.18 -9.44
CA VAL A 524 12.91 -15.84 -8.76
C VAL A 524 11.72 -16.05 -9.69
N PHE A 525 11.44 -15.11 -10.60
CA PHE A 525 10.39 -15.31 -11.60
C PHE A 525 10.73 -16.46 -12.56
N LEU A 526 11.99 -16.54 -13.01
CA LEU A 526 12.47 -17.64 -13.84
C LEU A 526 12.38 -18.98 -13.11
N ILE A 527 12.62 -19.01 -11.80
CA ILE A 527 12.39 -20.22 -10.98
C ILE A 527 10.90 -20.57 -10.96
N CYS A 528 9.99 -19.61 -10.71
CA CYS A 528 8.55 -19.88 -10.78
C CYS A 528 8.14 -20.41 -12.16
N LEU A 529 8.70 -19.86 -13.24
CA LEU A 529 8.47 -20.32 -14.60
C LEU A 529 8.98 -21.73 -14.83
N ALA A 530 10.20 -22.05 -14.37
CA ALA A 530 10.76 -23.39 -14.46
C ALA A 530 9.92 -24.41 -13.69
N VAL A 531 9.52 -24.09 -12.45
CA VAL A 531 8.63 -24.95 -11.64
C VAL A 531 7.32 -25.19 -12.37
N TRP A 532 6.67 -24.14 -12.89
CA TRP A 532 5.44 -24.27 -13.67
C TRP A 532 5.62 -25.14 -14.92
N LEU A 533 6.65 -24.87 -15.74
CA LEU A 533 6.94 -25.64 -16.95
C LEU A 533 7.18 -27.11 -16.63
N ILE A 534 8.04 -27.41 -15.66
CA ILE A 534 8.35 -28.79 -15.27
C ILE A 534 7.08 -29.51 -14.82
N THR A 535 6.30 -28.92 -13.92
CA THR A 535 5.07 -29.56 -13.43
C THR A 535 4.01 -29.70 -14.52
N SER A 536 3.80 -28.67 -15.34
CA SER A 536 2.78 -28.70 -16.40
C SER A 536 3.16 -29.66 -17.52
N VAL A 537 4.45 -29.86 -17.81
CA VAL A 537 4.91 -30.85 -18.79
C VAL A 537 4.86 -32.27 -18.22
N VAL A 538 5.22 -32.46 -16.95
CA VAL A 538 5.17 -33.79 -16.30
C VAL A 538 3.73 -34.30 -16.15
N ASN A 539 2.75 -33.42 -15.94
CA ASN A 539 1.32 -33.77 -15.90
C ASN A 539 0.66 -33.97 -17.28
N LEU A 540 1.39 -33.80 -18.40
CA LEU A 540 0.89 -34.10 -19.74
C LEU A 540 1.09 -35.58 -20.16
N ASN A 541 1.69 -36.40 -19.29
CA ASN A 541 1.91 -37.84 -19.51
C ASN A 541 0.96 -38.71 -18.70
#